data_AF-A0A645GJV0-F1
#
_entry.id   AF-A0A645GJV0-F1
#
_cell.length_a   1.000
_cell.length_b   1.000
_cell.length_c   1.000
_cell.angle_alpha   90.00
_cell.angle_beta   90.00
_cell.angle_gamma   90.00
#
_symmetry.space_group_name_H-M   'P 1'
#
loop_
_entity.id
_entity.type
_entity.pdbx_description
1 polymer ?
#
loop_
_entity_poly.entity_id
_entity_poly.type
_entity_poly.pdbx_seq_one_letter_code
_entity_poly.pdbx_strand_id
1 'polypeptide(L)'
;MVITDSFHGCVFSIIYHKKFWALKRHKDSEKENMNSRLYTLFSNLGLDERLLEDDAELSKEELLAEIDYNVVNEKLEVLRKDSVDFLENALSESVKIIEKNQENKGTKKFEN
;
A
#
# COMPACT_ATOMS: atom_id res chain seq x y z
N MET A 1 2.46 22.06 -2.79
CA MET A 1 3.42 21.13 -2.15
C MET A 1 2.93 20.83 -0.75
N VAL A 2 3.07 19.59 -0.27
CA VAL A 2 2.67 19.15 1.08
C VAL A 2 3.92 18.70 1.84
N ILE A 3 4.03 19.03 3.12
CA ILE A 3 5.07 18.48 4.01
C ILE A 3 4.33 17.86 5.18
N THR A 4 4.58 16.59 5.48
CA THR A 4 3.78 15.86 6.46
C THR A 4 4.53 14.69 7.09
N ASP A 5 4.28 14.41 8.35
CA ASP A 5 4.70 13.19 9.06
C ASP A 5 3.57 12.13 9.09
N SER A 6 2.45 12.40 8.43
CA SER A 6 1.27 11.55 8.44
C SER A 6 1.25 10.59 7.26
N PHE A 7 1.02 9.31 7.56
CA PHE A 7 0.77 8.28 6.55
C PHE A 7 -0.36 8.67 5.58
N HIS A 8 -1.51 9.12 6.09
CA HIS A 8 -2.63 9.51 5.24
C HIS A 8 -2.31 10.76 4.41
N GLY A 9 -1.52 11.69 4.96
CA GLY A 9 -1.04 12.86 4.21
C GLY A 9 -0.24 12.45 2.98
N CYS A 10 0.62 11.44 3.11
CA CYS A 10 1.37 10.86 2.00
C CYS A 10 0.45 10.17 0.99
N VAL A 11 -0.45 9.30 1.46
CA VAL A 11 -1.41 8.59 0.60
C VAL A 11 -2.27 9.55 -0.22
N PHE A 12 -2.84 10.58 0.39
CA PHE A 12 -3.63 11.57 -0.35
C PHE A 12 -2.79 12.39 -1.31
N SER A 13 -1.55 12.73 -0.94
CA SER A 13 -0.64 13.40 -1.86
C SER A 13 -0.34 12.55 -3.09
N ILE A 14 -0.19 11.23 -2.92
CA ILE A 14 -0.03 10.29 -4.03
C ILE A 14 -1.29 10.24 -4.89
N ILE A 15 -2.48 10.06 -4.30
CA ILE A 15 -3.75 9.95 -5.03
C ILE A 15 -4.06 11.22 -5.84
N TYR A 16 -3.82 12.40 -5.26
CA TYR A 16 -4.14 13.69 -5.89
C TYR A 16 -2.97 14.30 -6.67
N HIS A 17 -1.93 13.50 -6.95
CA HIS A 17 -0.73 13.90 -7.68
C HIS A 17 -0.11 15.22 -7.17
N LYS A 18 0.02 15.35 -5.85
CA LYS A 18 0.61 16.51 -5.19
C LYS A 18 2.05 16.24 -4.82
N LYS A 19 2.97 17.09 -5.28
CA LYS A 19 4.35 17.15 -4.75
C LYS A 19 4.34 17.18 -3.22
N PHE A 20 5.08 16.26 -2.60
CA PHE A 20 5.10 16.12 -1.16
C PHE A 20 6.44 15.66 -0.60
N TRP A 21 6.71 15.97 0.66
CA TRP A 21 7.85 15.45 1.41
C TRP A 21 7.34 14.86 2.72
N ALA A 22 7.78 13.65 3.04
CA ALA A 22 7.43 12.96 4.26
C ALA A 22 8.52 13.13 5.32
N LEU A 23 8.12 13.38 6.57
CA LEU A 23 9.03 13.43 7.71
C LEU A 23 8.91 12.13 8.51
N LYS A 24 10.04 11.62 9.03
CA LYS A 24 10.00 10.54 10.00
C LYS A 24 9.35 11.02 11.29
N ARG A 25 8.40 10.22 11.81
CA ARG A 25 7.66 10.58 13.02
C ARG A 25 8.37 10.12 14.29
N HIS A 26 8.99 8.95 14.21
CA HIS A 26 9.79 8.36 15.29
C HIS A 26 11.21 8.08 14.77
N LYS A 27 12.19 8.14 15.66
CA LYS A 27 13.56 7.71 15.34
C LYS A 27 13.57 6.22 15.05
N ASP A 28 14.45 5.78 14.16
CA ASP A 28 14.54 4.36 13.77
C ASP A 28 14.90 3.43 14.95
N SER A 29 15.40 3.98 16.06
CA SER A 29 15.67 3.26 17.31
C SER A 29 14.43 2.96 18.17
N GLU A 30 13.26 3.52 17.86
CA GLU A 30 12.04 3.34 18.66
C GLU A 30 11.26 2.09 18.24
N LYS A 31 10.92 1.24 19.22
CA LYS A 31 10.22 -0.05 19.01
C LYS A 31 8.84 0.10 18.35
N GLU A 32 8.18 1.25 18.49
CA GLU A 32 6.89 1.54 17.85
C GLU A 32 7.10 2.31 16.54
N ASN A 33 7.71 1.64 15.56
CA ASN A 33 8.04 2.26 14.29
C ASN A 33 6.80 2.41 13.39
N MET A 34 6.05 3.50 13.61
CA MET A 34 4.93 3.91 12.75
C MET A 34 5.37 4.25 11.32
N ASN A 35 6.67 4.47 11.07
CA ASN A 35 7.24 4.72 9.75
C ASN A 35 7.28 3.45 8.89
N SER A 36 7.16 2.24 9.47
CA SER A 36 7.12 0.97 8.72
C SER A 36 6.14 0.98 7.54
N ARG A 37 4.95 1.58 7.74
CA ARG A 37 3.95 1.73 6.68
C ARG A 37 4.38 2.71 5.57
N LEU A 38 5.13 3.75 5.91
CA LEU A 38 5.72 4.67 4.94
C LEU A 38 6.81 3.95 4.14
N TYR A 39 7.71 3.22 4.80
CA TYR A 39 8.77 2.45 4.13
C TYR A 39 8.19 1.45 3.13
N THR A 40 7.20 0.65 3.53
CA THR A 40 6.54 -0.29 2.60
C THR A 40 5.86 0.43 1.45
N LEU A 41 5.11 1.50 1.73
CA LEU A 41 4.39 2.25 0.70
C LEU A 41 5.35 2.87 -0.32
N PHE A 42 6.42 3.51 0.15
CA PHE A 42 7.35 4.23 -0.70
C PHE A 42 8.22 3.27 -1.51
N SER A 43 8.70 2.18 -0.91
CA SER A 43 9.44 1.15 -1.62
C SER A 43 8.61 0.52 -2.75
N ASN A 44 7.33 0.20 -2.47
CA ASN A 44 6.42 -0.37 -3.46
C ASN A 44 6.15 0.58 -4.63
N LEU A 45 6.16 1.90 -4.40
CA LEU A 45 5.89 2.92 -5.42
C LEU A 45 7.17 3.55 -6.00
N GLY A 46 8.35 3.22 -5.47
CA GLY A 46 9.62 3.90 -5.75
C GLY A 46 9.57 5.38 -5.47
N LEU A 47 9.17 5.72 -4.24
CA LEU A 47 9.12 7.08 -3.69
C LEU A 47 10.01 7.20 -2.45
N ASP A 48 10.99 6.31 -2.29
CA ASP A 48 11.87 6.26 -1.13
C ASP A 48 12.59 7.60 -0.92
N GLU A 49 12.94 8.28 -2.01
CA GLU A 49 13.56 9.61 -2.00
C GLU A 49 12.65 10.71 -1.48
N ARG A 50 11.35 10.47 -1.29
CA ARG A 50 10.40 11.46 -0.73
C ARG A 50 10.32 11.42 0.80
N LEU A 51 10.99 10.47 1.45
CA LEU A 51 11.13 10.42 2.89
C LEU A 51 12.42 11.13 3.33
N LEU A 52 12.26 12.15 4.17
CA LEU A 52 13.39 12.89 4.72
C LEU A 52 13.98 12.17 5.92
N GLU A 53 15.31 12.09 5.92
CA GLU A 53 16.14 11.72 7.06
C GLU A 53 16.25 12.89 8.05
N ASP A 54 16.57 12.59 9.31
CA ASP A 54 16.60 13.58 10.41
C ASP A 54 17.56 14.77 10.14
N ASP A 55 18.61 14.55 9.35
CA ASP A 55 19.66 15.50 8.97
C ASP A 55 19.66 15.83 7.46
N ALA A 56 18.55 15.57 6.76
CA ALA A 56 18.45 15.81 5.32
C ALA A 56 18.54 17.31 4.99
N GLU A 57 19.59 17.69 4.25
CA GLU A 57 19.70 18.98 3.59
C GLU A 57 19.31 18.84 2.12
N LEU A 58 18.23 19.51 1.72
CA LEU A 58 17.83 19.57 0.32
C LEU A 58 18.27 20.90 -0.30
N SER A 59 18.85 20.82 -1.50
CA SER A 59 18.96 21.98 -2.38
C SER A 59 17.57 22.49 -2.78
N LYS A 60 17.53 23.74 -3.29
CA LYS A 60 16.28 24.33 -3.79
C LYS A 60 15.73 23.51 -4.96
N GLU A 61 16.60 22.96 -5.78
CA GLU A 61 16.27 22.15 -6.94
C GLU A 61 15.64 20.81 -6.52
N GLU A 62 16.21 20.13 -5.52
CA GLU A 62 15.66 18.88 -4.99
C GLU A 62 14.31 19.10 -4.31
N LEU A 63 14.19 20.14 -3.47
CA LEU A 63 12.93 20.48 -2.81
C LEU A 63 11.80 20.69 -3.83
N LEU A 64 12.14 21.29 -4.98
CA LEU A 64 11.23 21.57 -6.08
C LEU A 64 11.20 20.46 -7.15
N ALA A 65 11.86 19.33 -6.96
CA ALA A 65 11.80 18.22 -7.89
C ALA A 65 10.35 17.69 -8.00
N GLU A 66 9.88 17.55 -9.24
CA GLU A 66 8.59 16.92 -9.55
C GLU A 66 8.66 15.41 -9.36
N ILE A 67 7.50 14.81 -9.11
CA ILE A 67 7.35 13.35 -9.03
C ILE A 67 6.80 12.88 -10.38
N ASP A 68 7.42 11.87 -10.98
CA ASP A 68 6.86 11.21 -12.16
C ASP A 68 5.70 10.29 -11.74
N TYR A 69 4.50 10.87 -11.71
CA TYR A 69 3.30 10.14 -11.35
C TYR A 69 2.90 9.09 -12.38
N ASN A 70 3.42 9.10 -13.61
CA ASN A 70 3.14 8.01 -14.55
C ASN A 70 3.73 6.70 -14.01
N VAL A 71 5.00 6.72 -13.59
CA VAL A 71 5.68 5.56 -13.00
C VAL A 71 5.02 5.13 -11.69
N VAL A 72 4.62 6.10 -10.84
CA VAL A 72 3.90 5.80 -9.59
C VAL A 72 2.56 5.12 -9.87
N ASN A 73 1.79 5.62 -10.84
CA ASN A 73 0.49 5.07 -11.19
C ASN A 73 0.62 3.67 -11.80
N GLU A 74 1.63 3.42 -12.64
CA GLU A 74 1.90 2.08 -13.19
C GLU A 74 2.10 1.05 -12.07
N LYS A 75 2.94 1.36 -11.07
CA LYS A 75 3.15 0.50 -9.90
C LYS A 75 1.88 0.34 -9.06
N LEU A 76 1.12 1.42 -8.90
CA LEU A 76 -0.14 1.40 -8.15
C LEU A 76 -1.19 0.49 -8.81
N GLU A 77 -1.27 0.49 -10.15
CA GLU A 77 -2.19 -0.39 -10.88
C GLU A 77 -1.82 -1.87 -10.72
N VAL A 78 -0.53 -2.22 -10.70
CA VAL A 78 -0.09 -3.59 -10.40
C VAL A 78 -0.56 -4.02 -9.00
N LEU A 79 -0.30 -3.21 -7.97
CA LEU A 79 -0.71 -3.52 -6.60
C LEU A 79 -2.24 -3.58 -6.43
N ARG A 80 -2.98 -2.73 -7.14
CA ARG A 80 -4.45 -2.78 -7.17
C ARG A 80 -4.93 -4.09 -7.77
N LYS A 81 -4.36 -4.49 -8.90
CA LYS A 81 -4.69 -5.76 -9.54
C LYS A 81 -4.42 -6.93 -8.61
N ASP A 82 -3.24 -6.99 -8.00
CA ASP A 82 -2.89 -8.05 -7.05
C ASP A 82 -3.88 -8.11 -5.88
N SER A 83 -4.33 -6.96 -5.39
CA SER A 83 -5.32 -6.86 -4.30
C SER A 83 -6.70 -7.37 -4.73
N VAL A 84 -7.14 -7.03 -5.94
CA VAL A 84 -8.41 -7.50 -6.51
C VAL A 84 -8.35 -9.00 -6.75
N ASP A 85 -7.29 -9.49 -7.39
CA ASP A 85 -7.08 -10.91 -7.68
C ASP A 85 -7.06 -11.74 -6.37
N PHE A 86 -6.39 -11.25 -5.33
CA PHE A 86 -6.41 -11.89 -4.00
C PHE A 86 -7.83 -12.00 -3.44
N LEU A 87 -8.59 -10.90 -3.48
CA LEU A 87 -9.95 -10.86 -2.94
C LEU A 87 -10.91 -11.77 -3.72
N GLU A 88 -10.85 -11.74 -5.05
CA GLU A 88 -11.67 -12.58 -5.92
C GLU A 88 -11.39 -14.07 -5.68
N ASN A 89 -10.12 -14.44 -5.57
CA ASN A 89 -9.71 -15.81 -5.28
C ASN A 89 -10.23 -16.27 -3.91
N ALA A 90 -10.02 -15.47 -2.86
CA ALA A 90 -10.48 -15.79 -1.51
C ALA A 90 -12.01 -15.98 -1.43
N LEU A 91 -12.76 -15.13 -2.14
CA LEU A 91 -14.21 -15.22 -2.22
C LEU A 91 -14.67 -16.44 -3.03
N SER A 92 -14.02 -16.72 -4.17
CA SER A 92 -14.32 -17.90 -5.00
C SER A 92 -14.08 -19.21 -4.25
N GLU A 93 -12.95 -19.32 -3.55
CA GLU A 93 -12.63 -20.48 -2.71
C GLU A 93 -13.67 -20.69 -1.62
N SER A 94 -14.10 -19.60 -0.97
CA SER A 94 -15.13 -19.63 0.07
C SER A 94 -16.47 -20.18 -0.47
N VAL A 95 -16.88 -19.77 -1.68
CA VAL A 95 -18.11 -20.28 -2.33
C VAL A 95 -18.00 -21.77 -2.68
N LYS A 96 -16.88 -22.19 -3.29
CA LYS A 96 -16.65 -23.61 -3.65
C LYS A 96 -16.71 -24.54 -2.43
N ILE A 97 -16.20 -24.09 -1.29
CA ILE A 97 -16.28 -24.85 -0.03
C ILE A 97 -17.73 -25.03 0.42
N ILE A 98 -18.57 -24.00 0.29
CA ILE A 98 -19.99 -24.07 0.65
C ILE A 98 -20.74 -25.06 -0.24
N GLU A 99 -20.53 -25.00 -1.56
CA GLU A 99 -21.17 -25.91 -2.54
C GLU A 99 -20.81 -27.37 -2.27
N LYS A 100 -19.50 -27.67 -2.11
CA LYS A 100 -19.02 -29.02 -1.79
C LYS A 100 -19.58 -29.56 -0.47
N ASN A 101 -19.79 -28.70 0.52
CA ASN A 101 -20.38 -29.08 1.80
C ASN A 101 -21.89 -29.34 1.72
N GLN A 102 -22.59 -28.72 0.77
CA GLN A 102 -24.02 -28.99 0.52
C GLN A 102 -24.21 -30.30 -0.25
N GLU A 103 -23.38 -30.58 -1.26
CA GLU A 103 -23.40 -31.84 -2.02
C GLU A 103 -23.16 -33.06 -1.12
N ASN A 104 -22.15 -33.01 -0.25
CA ASN A 104 -21.82 -34.08 0.70
C ASN A 104 -22.90 -34.37 1.76
N LYS A 105 -23.80 -33.41 2.02
CA LYS A 105 -24.96 -33.62 2.91
C LYS A 105 -26.13 -34.30 2.19
N GLY A 106 -26.23 -34.15 0.86
CA GLY A 106 -27.26 -34.80 0.04
C GLY A 106 -27.02 -36.30 -0.11
N THR A 107 -25.77 -36.72 -0.34
CA THR A 107 -25.40 -38.14 -0.52
C THR A 107 -25.54 -38.96 0.75
N LYS A 108 -25.21 -38.41 1.92
CA LYS A 108 -25.35 -39.13 3.22
C LYS A 108 -26.80 -39.40 3.65
N LYS A 109 -27.80 -38.83 2.97
CA LYS A 109 -29.22 -39.02 3.31
C LYS A 109 -29.86 -40.25 2.68
N PHE A 110 -29.17 -40.92 1.74
CA PHE A 110 -29.69 -42.06 0.98
C PHE A 110 -29.05 -43.41 1.35
N GLU A 111 -28.17 -43.47 2.36
CA GLU A 111 -27.46 -44.69 2.77
C GLU A 111 -28.01 -45.40 4.04
N ASN A 112 -29.22 -45.09 4.50
CA ASN A 112 -29.87 -45.83 5.60
C ASN A 112 -31.26 -46.35 5.22
#